data_AF-A0A139DB35-F1
#
_entry.id   AF-A0A139DB35-F1
#
_cell.length_a   1.000
_cell.length_b   1.000
_cell.length_c   1.000
_cell.angle_alpha   90.00
_cell.angle_beta   90.00
_cell.angle_gamma   90.00
#
_symmetry.space_group_name_H-M   'P 1'
#
loop_
_entity.id
_entity.type
_entity.pdbx_description
1 polymer ?
#
loop_
_entity_poly.entity_id
_entity_poly.type
_entity_poly.pdbx_seq_one_letter_code
_entity_poly.pdbx_strand_id
1 'polypeptide(L)'
;MKQMMILGALALASAPVFAETHADYPIQTTPRTGGDGTVEQSDTNAYSRPQGNLSMTKRLDFSVGNSFFRNPWVEAPASTDARDGLGPLFNTNSCQGCHIKDGRGHPPAVNEPPVSLFLRLAVPADPEADAELLRTHG
;
A
#
# COMPACT_ATOMS: atom_id res chain seq x y z
N MET A 1 37.26 56.63 16.62
CA MET A 1 35.89 57.11 16.34
C MET A 1 35.15 55.95 15.70
N LYS A 2 34.20 55.39 16.46
CA LYS A 2 33.58 54.08 16.26
C LYS A 2 32.24 54.24 15.55
N GLN A 3 31.91 53.22 14.73
CA GLN A 3 30.55 52.77 14.39
C GLN A 3 29.70 53.73 13.53
N MET A 4 29.87 53.63 12.20
CA MET A 4 28.78 53.95 11.27
C MET A 4 28.06 52.63 10.97
N MET A 5 26.86 52.48 11.54
CA MET A 5 26.02 51.29 11.46
C MET A 5 25.62 50.98 10.01
N ILE A 6 25.96 49.77 9.60
CA ILE A 6 25.40 49.05 8.46
C ILE A 6 23.91 48.81 8.77
N LEU A 7 23.01 49.56 8.14
CA LEU A 7 21.56 49.44 8.35
C LEU A 7 20.76 49.34 7.05
N GLY A 8 21.34 48.73 6.01
CA GLY A 8 20.77 48.73 4.66
C GLY A 8 20.23 47.41 4.11
N ALA A 9 20.42 46.26 4.78
CA ALA A 9 20.22 44.97 4.12
C ALA A 9 19.46 43.91 4.94
N LEU A 10 18.50 44.32 5.78
CA LEU A 10 17.68 43.37 6.56
C LEU A 10 16.18 43.62 6.39
N ALA A 11 15.70 43.75 5.15
CA ALA A 11 14.28 43.88 4.85
C ALA A 11 13.77 42.87 3.80
N LEU A 12 14.51 41.79 3.53
CA LEU A 12 14.18 40.83 2.47
C LEU A 12 13.99 39.37 2.96
N ALA A 13 13.69 39.14 4.23
CA ALA A 13 13.53 37.78 4.78
C ALA A 13 12.17 37.51 5.45
N SER A 14 11.16 38.32 5.18
CA SER A 14 9.79 38.07 5.64
C SER A 14 8.82 37.98 4.47
N ALA A 15 9.14 37.17 3.46
CA ALA A 15 8.10 36.61 2.62
C ALA A 15 7.41 35.53 3.47
N PRO A 16 6.12 35.67 3.82
CA PRO A 16 5.39 34.54 4.39
C PRO A 16 5.43 33.43 3.35
N VAL A 17 6.12 32.33 3.68
CA VAL A 17 5.96 31.07 2.98
C VAL A 17 4.56 30.60 3.33
N PHE A 18 3.56 31.10 2.62
CA PHE A 18 2.26 30.45 2.59
C PHE A 18 2.50 29.14 1.85
N ALA A 19 2.48 28.03 2.59
CA ALA A 19 2.25 26.75 1.96
C ALA A 19 0.95 26.90 1.17
N GLU A 20 1.00 26.71 -0.16
CA GLU A 20 -0.21 26.62 -0.94
C GLU A 20 -1.09 25.56 -0.28
N THR A 21 -2.26 25.97 0.21
CA THR A 21 -3.29 25.01 0.62
C THR A 21 -3.56 24.18 -0.63
N HIS A 22 -3.21 22.88 -0.58
CA HIS A 22 -3.54 21.93 -1.63
C HIS A 22 -4.98 22.22 -2.06
N ALA A 23 -5.19 22.46 -3.36
CA ALA A 23 -6.52 22.74 -3.90
C ALA A 23 -7.50 21.71 -3.33
N ASP A 24 -8.55 22.18 -2.66
CA ASP A 24 -9.53 21.31 -2.02
C ASP A 24 -10.05 20.29 -3.03
N TYR A 25 -9.74 19.02 -2.81
CA TYR A 25 -10.39 17.96 -3.57
C TYR A 25 -11.87 17.99 -3.22
N PRO A 26 -12.78 17.88 -4.21
CA PRO A 26 -14.21 17.87 -3.91
C PRO A 26 -14.50 16.75 -2.91
N ILE A 27 -15.02 17.13 -1.74
CA ILE A 27 -15.46 16.16 -0.74
C ILE A 27 -16.63 15.39 -1.35
N GLN A 28 -16.56 14.06 -1.29
CA GLN A 28 -17.63 13.19 -1.73
C GLN A 28 -18.91 13.49 -0.93
N THR A 29 -19.97 13.92 -1.62
CA THR A 29 -21.27 14.26 -1.01
C THR A 29 -22.33 13.17 -1.17
N THR A 30 -22.00 12.10 -1.89
CA THR A 30 -22.90 10.96 -2.11
C THR A 30 -22.34 9.68 -1.48
N PRO A 31 -23.20 8.70 -1.15
CA PRO A 31 -22.72 7.37 -0.74
C PRO A 31 -21.92 6.62 -1.81
N ARG A 32 -21.89 7.12 -3.06
CA ARG A 32 -21.28 6.47 -4.23
C ARG A 32 -19.78 6.75 -4.33
N THR A 33 -19.02 6.31 -3.32
CA THR A 33 -17.57 6.51 -3.24
C THR A 33 -16.80 5.94 -4.44
N GLY A 34 -17.36 4.93 -5.12
CA GLY A 34 -16.83 4.33 -6.36
C GLY A 34 -17.57 4.76 -7.65
N GLY A 35 -18.40 5.80 -7.61
CA GLY A 35 -19.22 6.22 -8.76
C GLY A 35 -20.17 5.11 -9.23
N ASP A 36 -20.20 4.83 -10.54
CA ASP A 36 -20.91 3.70 -11.18
C ASP A 36 -20.42 2.32 -10.75
N GLY A 37 -19.20 2.23 -10.21
CA GLY A 37 -18.68 0.98 -9.67
C GLY A 37 -19.12 0.66 -8.24
N THR A 38 -19.81 1.60 -7.56
CA THR A 38 -20.24 1.41 -6.16
C THR A 38 -21.12 0.16 -6.04
N VAL A 39 -20.87 -0.63 -4.99
CA VAL A 39 -21.69 -1.78 -4.61
C VAL A 39 -22.47 -1.45 -3.35
N GLU A 40 -23.69 -1.96 -3.25
CA GLU A 40 -24.54 -1.80 -2.05
C GLU A 40 -24.12 -2.79 -0.95
N GLN A 41 -22.85 -2.74 -0.56
CA GLN A 41 -22.28 -3.52 0.54
C GLN A 41 -21.26 -2.66 1.28
N SER A 42 -21.43 -2.54 2.60
CA SER A 42 -20.62 -1.68 3.47
C SER A 42 -19.82 -2.46 4.52
N ASP A 43 -19.93 -3.79 4.52
CA ASP A 43 -19.15 -4.64 5.42
C ASP A 43 -17.77 -5.00 4.83
N THR A 44 -17.02 -5.83 5.55
CA THR A 44 -15.68 -6.29 5.16
C THR A 44 -15.59 -6.98 3.78
N ASN A 45 -16.71 -7.40 3.18
CA ASN A 45 -16.75 -8.04 1.87
C ASN A 45 -17.03 -7.05 0.73
N ALA A 46 -17.14 -5.74 1.00
CA ALA A 46 -17.41 -4.73 -0.02
C ALA A 46 -16.43 -4.80 -1.21
N TYR A 47 -15.14 -5.00 -0.92
CA TYR A 47 -14.09 -5.12 -1.94
C TYR A 47 -14.04 -6.49 -2.63
N SER A 48 -14.67 -7.52 -2.04
CA SER A 48 -14.83 -8.85 -2.65
C SER A 48 -15.95 -8.93 -3.67
N ARG A 49 -16.65 -7.82 -3.94
CA ARG A 49 -17.70 -7.75 -4.96
C ARG A 49 -17.13 -7.19 -6.27
N PRO A 50 -17.55 -7.71 -7.43
CA PRO A 50 -17.28 -7.03 -8.69
C PRO A 50 -17.97 -5.66 -8.69
N GLN A 51 -17.34 -4.65 -9.30
CA GLN A 51 -17.94 -3.31 -9.43
C GLN A 51 -19.33 -3.40 -10.09
N GLY A 52 -20.26 -2.57 -9.61
CA GLY A 52 -21.68 -2.62 -9.99
C GLY A 52 -21.93 -2.50 -11.50
N ASN A 53 -21.13 -1.67 -12.17
CA ASN A 53 -21.20 -1.38 -13.61
C ASN A 53 -20.42 -2.35 -14.52
N LEU A 54 -19.85 -3.44 -14.00
CA LEU A 54 -19.18 -4.43 -14.85
C LEU A 54 -20.18 -5.23 -15.69
N SER A 55 -19.86 -5.40 -16.97
CA SER A 55 -20.54 -6.35 -17.85
C SER A 55 -20.40 -7.79 -17.33
N MET A 56 -21.29 -8.68 -17.77
CA MET A 56 -21.26 -10.09 -17.31
C MET A 56 -19.91 -10.76 -17.56
N THR A 57 -19.30 -10.56 -18.75
CA THR A 57 -17.98 -11.10 -19.07
C THR A 57 -16.90 -10.59 -18.11
N LYS A 58 -16.89 -9.29 -17.80
CA LYS A 58 -15.93 -8.72 -16.84
C LYS A 58 -16.14 -9.21 -15.41
N ARG A 59 -17.37 -9.60 -15.04
CA ARG A 59 -17.64 -10.24 -13.74
C ARG A 59 -17.07 -11.66 -13.68
N LEU A 60 -17.00 -12.37 -14.81
CA LEU A 60 -16.30 -13.66 -14.90
C LEU A 60 -14.79 -13.45 -14.73
N ASP A 61 -14.21 -12.46 -15.42
CA ASP A 61 -12.79 -12.11 -15.26
C ASP A 61 -12.44 -11.75 -13.82
N PHE A 62 -13.30 -10.96 -13.16
CA PHE A 62 -13.17 -10.64 -11.74
C PHE A 62 -13.16 -11.92 -10.88
N SER A 63 -14.07 -12.86 -11.12
CA SER A 63 -14.16 -14.10 -10.36
C SER A 63 -12.91 -14.97 -10.53
N VAL A 64 -12.41 -15.09 -11.77
CA VAL A 64 -11.18 -15.81 -12.08
C VAL A 64 -9.98 -15.13 -11.39
N GLY A 65 -9.83 -13.82 -11.52
CA GLY A 65 -8.77 -13.06 -10.87
C GLY A 65 -8.80 -13.18 -9.35
N ASN A 66 -9.99 -13.10 -8.74
CA ASN A 66 -10.16 -13.29 -7.30
C ASN A 66 -9.77 -14.72 -6.88
N SER A 67 -10.06 -15.75 -7.69
CA SER A 67 -9.59 -17.11 -7.42
C SER A 67 -8.05 -17.18 -7.36
N PHE A 68 -7.36 -16.56 -8.32
CA PHE A 68 -5.89 -16.46 -8.30
C PHE A 68 -5.37 -15.65 -7.11
N PHE A 69 -6.03 -14.56 -6.76
CA PHE A 69 -5.65 -13.68 -5.65
C PHE A 69 -5.68 -14.38 -4.28
N ARG A 70 -6.59 -15.34 -4.14
CA ARG A 70 -6.81 -16.14 -2.92
C ARG A 70 -5.95 -17.39 -2.83
N ASN A 71 -5.31 -17.76 -3.92
CA ASN A 71 -4.55 -19.00 -4.01
C ASN A 71 -3.17 -18.85 -3.34
N PRO A 72 -2.78 -19.72 -2.39
CA PRO A 72 -1.40 -19.79 -1.88
C PRO A 72 -0.35 -20.17 -2.95
N TRP A 73 0.73 -19.42 -3.05
CA TRP A 73 1.91 -19.67 -3.87
C TRP A 73 2.91 -20.56 -3.12
N VAL A 74 3.83 -21.16 -3.86
CA VAL A 74 4.81 -22.12 -3.33
C VAL A 74 6.22 -21.57 -3.54
N GLU A 75 7.09 -21.79 -2.55
CA GLU A 75 8.50 -21.40 -2.63
C GLU A 75 9.18 -22.08 -3.83
N ALA A 76 9.95 -21.28 -4.58
CA ALA A 76 10.69 -21.79 -5.73
C ALA A 76 11.96 -22.55 -5.31
N PRO A 77 12.32 -23.64 -6.01
CA PRO A 77 11.62 -24.23 -7.16
C PRO A 77 10.49 -25.18 -6.71
N ALA A 78 9.27 -24.94 -7.19
CA ALA A 78 8.13 -25.81 -6.92
C ALA A 78 7.90 -26.83 -8.04
N SER A 79 7.28 -27.97 -7.73
CA SER A 79 6.86 -28.96 -8.74
C SER A 79 5.62 -28.53 -9.55
N THR A 80 5.09 -27.31 -9.30
CA THR A 80 3.86 -26.81 -9.92
C THR A 80 4.14 -25.48 -10.63
N ASP A 81 4.04 -25.44 -11.95
CA ASP A 81 4.37 -24.22 -12.72
C ASP A 81 3.41 -23.05 -12.43
N ALA A 82 2.13 -23.34 -12.17
CA ALA A 82 1.10 -22.30 -12.05
C ALA A 82 1.18 -21.46 -10.76
N ARG A 83 1.97 -21.89 -9.77
CA ARG A 83 2.06 -21.29 -8.42
C ARG A 83 3.49 -21.20 -7.91
N ASP A 84 4.46 -21.41 -8.79
CA ASP A 84 5.89 -21.28 -8.52
C ASP A 84 6.31 -19.81 -8.44
N GLY A 85 7.48 -19.54 -7.84
CA GLY A 85 8.10 -18.22 -7.83
C GLY A 85 7.94 -17.43 -6.54
N LEU A 86 7.42 -18.02 -5.46
CA LEU A 86 7.50 -17.37 -4.15
C LEU A 86 8.97 -17.42 -3.67
N GLY A 87 9.52 -16.27 -3.28
CA GLY A 87 10.87 -16.22 -2.71
C GLY A 87 10.92 -16.85 -1.31
N PRO A 88 12.13 -17.08 -0.76
CA PRO A 88 12.30 -17.69 0.57
C PRO A 88 11.77 -16.81 1.71
N LEU A 89 11.70 -15.48 1.48
CA LEU A 89 11.14 -14.54 2.43
C LEU A 89 9.76 -14.05 2.00
N PHE A 90 8.76 -14.39 2.79
CA PHE A 90 7.39 -13.91 2.63
C PHE A 90 6.68 -13.85 3.99
N ASN A 91 5.77 -12.87 4.15
CA ASN A 91 4.91 -12.77 5.34
C ASN A 91 3.63 -13.63 5.20
N THR A 92 3.19 -13.85 3.97
CA THR A 92 2.05 -14.69 3.59
C THR A 92 2.28 -15.22 2.18
N ASN A 93 1.76 -16.40 1.90
CA ASN A 93 1.90 -17.03 0.59
C ASN A 93 0.75 -16.70 -0.37
N SER A 94 -0.19 -15.81 -0.03
CA SER A 94 -1.25 -15.37 -0.95
C SER A 94 -1.45 -13.86 -0.89
N CYS A 95 -1.92 -13.28 -2.00
CA CYS A 95 -2.21 -11.85 -2.09
C CYS A 95 -3.28 -11.45 -1.05
N GLN A 96 -4.32 -12.28 -0.90
CA GLN A 96 -5.38 -12.07 0.09
C GLN A 96 -4.89 -12.10 1.54
N GLY A 97 -3.77 -12.75 1.85
CA GLY A 97 -3.24 -12.74 3.21
C GLY A 97 -2.85 -11.34 3.71
N CYS A 98 -2.41 -10.46 2.81
CA CYS A 98 -2.21 -9.03 3.13
C CYS A 98 -3.46 -8.19 2.79
N HIS A 99 -4.16 -8.53 1.71
CA HIS A 99 -5.36 -7.85 1.23
C HIS A 99 -6.62 -8.60 1.67
N ILE A 100 -6.90 -8.55 2.98
CA ILE A 100 -7.98 -9.32 3.60
C ILE A 100 -9.30 -8.97 2.94
N LYS A 101 -9.98 -9.99 2.40
CA LYS A 101 -11.23 -9.83 1.63
C LYS A 101 -11.11 -8.78 0.53
N ASP A 102 -9.97 -8.78 -0.14
CA ASP A 102 -9.65 -7.91 -1.28
C ASP A 102 -9.58 -6.41 -0.89
N GLY A 103 -9.59 -6.14 0.41
CA GLY A 103 -9.57 -4.82 1.00
C GLY A 103 -8.20 -4.42 1.53
N ARG A 104 -8.22 -3.49 2.48
CA ARG A 104 -7.03 -3.00 3.17
C ARG A 104 -6.65 -3.95 4.30
N GLY A 105 -5.34 -4.13 4.49
CA GLY A 105 -4.81 -4.77 5.70
C GLY A 105 -5.12 -3.96 6.96
N HIS A 106 -4.78 -4.53 8.11
CA HIS A 106 -4.94 -3.89 9.41
C HIS A 106 -3.71 -4.14 10.30
N PRO A 107 -3.44 -3.26 11.27
CA PRO A 107 -2.53 -3.56 12.36
C PRO A 107 -3.00 -4.81 13.13
N PRO A 108 -2.10 -5.66 13.63
CA PRO A 108 -2.48 -6.82 14.43
C PRO A 108 -3.18 -6.39 15.73
N ALA A 109 -4.15 -7.17 16.19
CA ALA A 109 -4.62 -7.04 17.57
C ALA A 109 -3.58 -7.55 18.58
N VAL A 110 -3.89 -7.43 19.87
CA VAL A 110 -3.04 -7.98 20.93
C VAL A 110 -2.93 -9.50 20.74
N ASN A 111 -1.70 -10.01 20.66
CA ASN A 111 -1.36 -11.42 20.41
C ASN A 111 -1.68 -11.95 18.99
N GLU A 112 -1.88 -11.09 17.99
CA GLU A 112 -1.98 -11.51 16.59
C GLU A 112 -0.68 -11.29 15.81
N PRO A 113 -0.34 -12.16 14.84
CA PRO A 113 0.81 -11.94 13.97
C PRO A 113 0.59 -10.73 13.03
N PRO A 114 1.62 -9.89 12.80
CA PRO A 114 1.53 -8.71 11.93
C PRO A 114 1.60 -9.06 10.43
N VAL A 115 0.60 -9.78 9.92
CA VAL A 115 0.64 -10.29 8.52
C VAL A 115 0.40 -9.19 7.48
N SER A 116 -0.63 -8.36 7.69
CA SER A 116 -1.10 -7.40 6.68
C SER A 116 -0.63 -5.96 6.89
N LEU A 117 0.14 -5.72 7.96
CA LEU A 117 0.78 -4.44 8.24
C LEU A 117 2.22 -4.46 7.73
N PHE A 118 2.55 -3.54 6.82
CA PHE A 118 3.92 -3.32 6.39
C PHE A 118 4.43 -1.99 6.96
N LEU A 119 5.51 -2.05 7.75
CA LEU A 119 6.24 -0.89 8.24
C LEU A 119 7.69 -1.00 7.81
N ARG A 120 8.15 -0.12 6.93
CA ARG A 120 9.56 -0.04 6.54
C ARG A 120 10.28 0.97 7.42
N LEU A 121 11.07 0.47 8.36
CA LEU A 121 12.11 1.24 9.03
C LEU A 121 13.41 0.97 8.29
N ALA A 122 14.04 2.01 7.74
CA ALA A 122 15.23 1.86 6.92
C ALA A 122 16.44 2.52 7.57
N VAL A 123 17.55 1.78 7.59
CA VAL A 123 18.92 2.26 7.77
C VAL A 123 19.59 2.17 6.39
N PRO A 124 20.60 3.01 6.06
CA PRO A 124 21.30 2.89 4.78
C PRO A 124 21.88 1.47 4.63
N ALA A 125 21.73 0.88 3.44
CA ALA A 125 22.21 -0.47 3.15
C ALA A 125 23.74 -0.50 2.95
N ASP A 126 24.38 -1.55 3.43
CA ASP A 126 25.77 -1.92 3.16
C ASP A 126 25.76 -3.13 2.20
N PRO A 127 26.17 -2.96 0.93
CA PRO A 127 26.07 -4.02 -0.08
C PRO A 127 26.86 -5.29 0.26
N GLU A 128 27.96 -5.19 1.01
CA GLU A 128 28.77 -6.35 1.38
C GLU A 128 28.25 -7.01 2.66
N ALA A 129 27.96 -6.23 3.70
CA ALA A 129 27.50 -6.77 4.98
C ALA A 129 26.07 -7.31 4.91
N ASP A 130 25.16 -6.61 4.21
CA ASP A 130 23.76 -7.02 4.10
C ASP A 130 23.60 -8.25 3.20
N ALA A 131 24.47 -8.45 2.21
CA ALA A 131 24.40 -9.60 1.31
C ALA A 131 24.63 -10.93 2.06
N GLU A 132 25.56 -10.96 3.02
CA GLU A 132 25.78 -12.15 3.85
C GLU A 132 24.62 -12.40 4.82
N LEU A 133 24.05 -11.31 5.35
CA LEU A 133 22.91 -11.37 6.27
C LEU A 133 21.66 -11.93 5.57
N LEU A 134 21.36 -11.46 4.36
CA LEU A 134 20.30 -12.00 3.51
C LEU A 134 20.56 -13.45 3.10
N ARG A 135 21.81 -13.84 2.81
CA ARG A 135 22.13 -15.25 2.51
C ARG A 135 21.88 -16.19 3.70
N THR A 136 22.15 -15.72 4.91
CA THR A 136 22.06 -16.54 6.13
C THR A 136 20.65 -16.56 6.73
N HIS A 137 19.90 -15.46 6.56
CA HIS A 137 18.61 -15.24 7.23
C HIS A 137 17.43 -15.03 6.29
N GLY A 138 17.68 -14.99 4.97
CA GLY A 138 16.72 -14.80 3.89
C GLY A 138 16.77 -13.40 3.27
#